data_AF-A0A0M3RIR1-F1
#
_entry.id   AF-A0A0M3RIR1-F1
#
_cell.length_a   1.000
_cell.length_b   1.000
_cell.length_c   1.000
_cell.angle_alpha   90.00
_cell.angle_beta   90.00
_cell.angle_gamma   90.00
#
_symmetry.space_group_name_H-M   'P 1'
#
loop_
_entity.id
_entity.type
_entity.pdbx_description
1 polymer ?
#
loop_
_entity_poly.entity_id
_entity_poly.type
_entity_poly.pdbx_seq_one_letter_code
_entity_poly.pdbx_strand_id
1 'polypeptide(L)' 'MKKIRIVHELKKQIAKEIGVTTQTVETALKYVYNSDVQQTIRQRAKELLQQEADDVQVDVKTNSND' A
#
# COMPACT_ATOMS: atom_id res chain seq x y z
N MET A 1 -8.57 7.61 -9.88
CA MET A 1 -8.13 6.81 -8.71
C MET A 1 -6.93 7.50 -8.05
N LYS A 2 -6.83 7.53 -6.71
CA LYS A 2 -5.73 8.21 -5.98
C LYS A 2 -4.41 7.42 -6.09
N LYS A 3 -3.27 8.12 -6.20
CA LYS A 3 -1.93 7.52 -6.09
C LYS A 3 -1.76 6.92 -4.69
N ILE A 4 -1.35 5.65 -4.64
CA ILE A 4 -1.01 4.98 -3.36
C ILE A 4 0.48 5.23 -3.09
N ARG A 5 0.80 5.68 -1.88
CA ARG A 5 2.18 5.94 -1.45
C ARG A 5 2.52 4.94 -0.36
N ILE A 6 3.55 4.14 -0.61
CA ILE A 6 4.10 3.15 0.31
C ILE A 6 5.63 3.28 0.31
N VAL A 7 6.26 2.87 1.42
CA VAL A 7 7.72 2.82 1.53
C VAL A 7 8.33 1.83 0.55
N HIS A 8 9.63 1.99 0.27
CA HIS A 8 10.34 1.21 -0.75
C HIS A 8 10.30 -0.30 -0.49
N GLU A 9 10.40 -0.71 0.78
CA GLU A 9 10.41 -2.14 1.14
C GLU A 9 9.09 -2.83 0.81
N LEU A 10 7.94 -2.18 1.04
CA LEU A 10 6.65 -2.73 0.63
C LEU A 10 6.53 -2.88 -0.89
N LYS A 11 7.14 -1.98 -1.67
CA LYS A 11 7.17 -2.12 -3.14
C LYS A 11 7.97 -3.35 -3.58
N LYS A 12 9.14 -3.58 -2.96
CA LYS A 12 9.97 -4.77 -3.25
C LYS A 12 9.24 -6.05 -2.86
N GLN A 13 8.55 -6.03 -1.72
CA GLN A 13 7.73 -7.15 -1.27
C GLN A 13 6.66 -7.50 -2.30
N ILE A 14 5.85 -6.51 -2.71
CA ILE A 14 4.80 -6.69 -3.73
C ILE A 14 5.40 -7.21 -5.05
N ALA A 15 6.53 -6.64 -5.48
CA ALA A 15 7.22 -7.04 -6.69
C ALA A 15 7.62 -8.53 -6.66
N LYS A 16 8.16 -8.99 -5.53
CA LYS A 16 8.53 -10.39 -5.30
C LYS A 16 7.32 -11.31 -5.23
N GLU A 17 6.26 -10.92 -4.51
CA GLU A 17 5.04 -11.72 -4.35
C GLU A 17 4.31 -11.94 -5.68
N ILE A 18 4.29 -10.92 -6.56
CA ILE A 18 3.57 -10.96 -7.83
C ILE A 18 4.47 -11.43 -9.00
N GLY A 19 5.80 -11.40 -8.83
CA GLY A 19 6.74 -11.78 -9.88
C GLY A 19 6.95 -10.69 -10.94
N VAL A 20 6.97 -9.43 -10.53
CA VAL A 20 7.16 -8.26 -11.41
C VAL A 20 8.32 -7.38 -10.93
N THR A 21 8.66 -6.34 -11.70
CA THR A 21 9.69 -5.39 -11.29
C THR A 21 9.14 -4.33 -10.33
N THR A 22 10.01 -3.74 -9.51
CA THR A 22 9.64 -2.59 -8.67
C THR A 22 9.11 -1.42 -9.50
N GLN A 23 9.62 -1.20 -10.71
CA GLN A 23 9.12 -0.16 -11.63
C GLN A 23 7.68 -0.42 -12.07
N THR A 24 7.32 -1.69 -12.32
CA THR A 24 5.94 -2.12 -12.60
C THR A 24 5.03 -1.77 -11.42
N VAL A 25 5.48 -2.05 -10.19
CA VAL A 25 4.75 -1.67 -8.97
C VAL A 25 4.58 -0.16 -8.87
N GLU A 26 5.63 0.62 -9.05
CA GLU A 26 5.55 2.10 -9.00
C GLU A 26 4.59 2.68 -10.03
N THR A 27 4.60 2.13 -11.24
CA THR A 27 3.71 2.53 -12.33
C THR A 27 2.25 2.22 -11.98
N ALA A 28 1.98 1.01 -11.48
CA ALA A 28 0.64 0.56 -11.07
C ALA A 28 0.06 1.37 -9.90
N LEU A 29 0.92 1.84 -8.98
CA LEU A 29 0.51 2.69 -7.85
C LEU A 29 0.29 4.15 -8.26
N LYS A 30 1.00 4.64 -9.28
CA LYS A 30 0.96 6.04 -9.75
C LYS A 30 -0.14 6.32 -10.76
N TYR A 31 -0.32 5.45 -11.75
CA TYR A 31 -1.22 5.67 -12.88
C TYR A 31 -2.43 4.74 -12.84
N VAL A 32 -3.37 4.89 -13.77
CA VAL A 32 -4.61 4.10 -13.83
C VAL A 32 -4.68 3.41 -15.18
N TYR A 33 -4.72 2.07 -15.16
CA TYR A 33 -4.95 1.20 -16.30
C TYR A 33 -5.89 0.06 -15.86
N ASN A 34 -6.68 -0.48 -16.80
CA ASN A 34 -7.52 -1.65 -16.53
C ASN A 34 -6.72 -2.93 -16.77
N SER A 35 -5.73 -3.17 -15.91
CA SER A 35 -4.92 -4.39 -15.92
C SER A 35 -5.14 -5.16 -14.63
N ASP A 36 -5.31 -6.48 -14.73
CA ASP A 36 -5.44 -7.37 -13.57
C ASP A 36 -4.21 -7.28 -12.67
N VAL A 37 -3.01 -7.26 -13.26
CA VAL A 37 -1.74 -7.10 -12.53
C VAL A 37 -1.73 -5.80 -11.72
N GLN A 38 -2.23 -4.71 -12.31
CA GLN A 38 -2.33 -3.45 -11.58
C GLN A 38 -3.33 -3.52 -10.43
N GLN A 39 -4.50 -4.12 -10.65
CA GLN A 39 -5.51 -4.26 -9.61
C GLN A 39 -4.95 -5.08 -8.44
N THR A 40 -4.26 -6.19 -8.73
CA THR A 40 -3.56 -7.01 -7.73
C THR A 40 -2.51 -6.22 -6.96
N ILE A 41 -1.65 -5.44 -7.64
CA ILE A 41 -0.65 -4.58 -6.99
C ILE A 41 -1.31 -3.58 -6.04
N ARG A 42 -2.40 -2.92 -6.47
CA ARG A 42 -3.08 -1.90 -5.67
C ARG A 42 -3.81 -2.49 -4.49
N GLN A 43 -4.43 -3.65 -4.67
CA GLN A 43 -5.07 -4.42 -3.61
C GLN A 43 -4.03 -4.80 -2.54
N ARG A 44 -2.90 -5.37 -2.96
CA ARG A 44 -1.84 -5.78 -2.04
C ARG A 44 -1.22 -4.59 -1.29
N ALA A 45 -1.00 -3.47 -1.98
CA ALA A 45 -0.51 -2.25 -1.33
C ALA A 45 -1.48 -1.71 -0.26
N LYS A 46 -2.81 -1.85 -0.48
CA LYS A 46 -3.81 -1.47 0.51
C LYS A 46 -3.76 -2.37 1.74
N GLU A 47 -3.62 -3.68 1.56
CA GLU A 47 -3.52 -4.63 2.66
C GLU A 47 -2.30 -4.37 3.54
N LEU A 48 -1.13 -4.14 2.94
CA LEU A 48 0.10 -3.87 3.68
C LEU A 48 0.02 -2.57 4.48
N LEU A 49 -0.60 -1.53 3.92
CA LEU A 49 -0.84 -0.28 4.64
C LEU A 49 -1.81 -0.46 5.81
N GLN A 50 -2.81 -1.32 5.67
CA GLN A 50 -3.74 -1.62 6.76
C GLN A 50 -3.02 -2.38 7.87
N GLN A 51 -2.22 -3.39 7.52
CA GLN A 51 -1.40 -4.14 8.48
C GLN A 51 -0.45 -3.21 9.25
N GLU A 52 0.27 -2.35 8.53
CA GLU A 52 1.15 -1.35 9.14
C GLU A 52 0.37 -0.40 10.07
N ALA A 53 -0.82 0.04 9.67
CA ALA A 53 -1.66 0.89 10.51
C ALA A 53 -2.19 0.18 11.77
N ASP A 54 -2.54 -1.11 11.66
CA ASP A 54 -3.05 -1.92 12.77
C ASP A 54 -1.95 -2.22 13.81
N ASP A 55 -0.69 -2.34 13.36
CA ASP A 55 0.47 -2.59 14.22
C ASP A 55 0.95 -1.34 14.98
N VAL A 56 0.56 -0.14 14.52
CA VAL A 56 0.96 1.12 15.15
C VAL A 56 0.14 1.37 16.42
N GLN A 57 0.81 1.27 17.58
CA GLN A 57 0.25 1.71 18.85
C GLN A 57 0.26 3.23 18.92
N VAL A 58 -0.93 3.83 19.07
CA VAL A 58 -1.09 5.27 19.28
C VAL A 58 -1.62 5.50 20.69
N ASP A 59 -0.89 6.28 21.49
CA ASP A 59 -1.42 6.80 22.76
C ASP A 59 -2.50 7.84 22.46
N VAL A 60 -3.75 7.40 22.35
CA VAL A 60 -4.88 8.31 22.17
C VAL A 60 -5.09 9.04 23.50
N LYS A 61 -4.56 10.26 23.63
CA LYS A 61 -5.00 11.19 24.66
C LYS A 61 -6.44 11.59 24.34
N THR A 62 -7.40 10.85 24.86
CA THR A 62 -8.80 11.27 24.85
C THR A 62 -8.90 12.47 25.79
N ASN A 63 -8.91 13.68 25.24
CA ASN A 63 -9.46 14.83 25.95
C ASN A 63 -10.98 14.64 25.99
N SER A 64 -11.44 13.79 26.92
CA SER A 64 -12.83 13.73 27.32
C SER A 64 -13.11 15.02 28.09
N ASN A 65 -13.64 16.04 27.40
CA ASN A 65 -14.38 17.09 28.08
C ASN A 65 -15.73 16.48 28.47
N ASP A 66 -15.86 16.15 29.75
CA ASP A 66 -17.12 15.95 30.45
C ASP A 66 -17.93 17.26 30.48
#